data_AF-A0A227KDW1-F1
#
_entry.id   AF-A0A227KDW1-F1
#
_cell.length_a   1.000
_cell.length_b   1.000
_cell.length_c   1.000
_cell.angle_alpha   90.00
_cell.angle_beta   90.00
_cell.angle_gamma   90.00
#
_symmetry.space_group_name_H-M   'P 1'
#
loop_
_entity.id
_entity.type
_entity.pdbx_description
1 polymer ?
#
loop_
_entity_poly.entity_id
_entity_poly.type
_entity_poly.pdbx_seq_one_letter_code
_entity_poly.pdbx_strand_id
1 'polypeptide(L)'
;MKEIDSLVLLSEKTSFQSYLEAELSKKFKVHHFGKSDISVVGFSNFISVLALLRPCCIIYLLSSYEGLNENNFGSYVQRALIGTEATYLEVRPLNYGGLTAKSSQKPYSALVRTLFIELGLVHSFRTKNLITDFLEKVKDRRKITLKEESNLPLISERMAAKYLSLFLNKAFLKQDLNGTYQLCENGFPHLSEVFEEALKTASVIAPDNYKAKLVFSPEEPSKAPYSFDNTQFQMDSELILGDWRDGVIETASGWVSEHIN
;
A
#
# COMPACT_ATOMS: atom_id res chain seq x y z
N MET A 1 -14.48 22.78 13.63
CA MET A 1 -13.96 21.41 13.53
C MET A 1 -12.70 21.36 14.35
N LYS A 2 -12.61 20.51 15.39
CA LYS A 2 -11.38 20.41 16.20
C LYS A 2 -10.27 19.80 15.34
N GLU A 3 -9.06 20.33 15.46
CA GLU A 3 -7.87 19.81 14.80
C GLU A 3 -7.55 18.42 15.35
N ILE A 4 -7.16 17.49 14.47
CA ILE A 4 -6.80 16.13 14.86
C ILE A 4 -5.31 16.13 15.15
N ASP A 5 -4.94 15.97 16.42
CA ASP A 5 -3.55 16.12 16.84
C ASP A 5 -2.81 14.78 16.99
N SER A 6 -3.54 13.65 17.00
CA SER A 6 -2.98 12.34 17.31
C SER A 6 -3.63 11.21 16.52
N LEU A 7 -2.81 10.25 16.10
CA LEU A 7 -3.19 9.10 15.27
C LEU A 7 -2.62 7.82 15.88
N VAL A 8 -3.43 6.77 15.90
CA VAL A 8 -2.98 5.43 16.30
C VAL A 8 -2.68 4.61 15.06
N LEU A 9 -1.52 3.94 15.00
CA LEU A 9 -1.17 2.95 13.98
C LEU A 9 -1.28 1.53 14.54
N LEU A 10 -2.07 0.69 13.87
CA LEU A 10 -2.37 -0.70 14.27
C LEU A 10 -1.75 -1.70 13.28
N SER A 11 -0.42 -1.72 13.18
CA SER A 11 0.29 -2.50 12.17
C SER A 11 0.99 -3.74 12.76
N GLU A 12 0.77 -4.91 12.16
CA GLU A 12 1.80 -5.96 12.17
C GLU A 12 2.87 -5.58 11.15
N LYS A 13 4.14 -5.57 11.56
CA LYS A 13 5.34 -5.11 10.82
C LYS A 13 5.24 -5.28 9.29
N THR A 14 4.63 -4.31 8.60
CA THR A 14 4.72 -4.24 7.15
C THR A 14 5.98 -3.49 6.77
N SER A 15 6.54 -3.85 5.62
CA SER A 15 7.80 -3.29 5.15
C SER A 15 7.74 -1.79 4.84
N PHE A 16 6.55 -1.24 4.56
CA PHE A 16 6.37 0.21 4.35
C PHE A 16 5.88 0.98 5.59
N GLN A 17 5.66 0.31 6.73
CA GLN A 17 5.17 0.95 7.97
C GLN A 17 6.04 2.14 8.37
N SER A 18 7.37 2.02 8.28
CA SER A 18 8.29 3.10 8.63
C SER A 18 8.13 4.33 7.74
N TYR A 19 7.87 4.13 6.44
CA TYR A 19 7.62 5.25 5.52
C TYR A 19 6.30 5.93 5.84
N LEU A 20 5.25 5.14 6.12
CA LEU A 20 3.96 5.68 6.47
C LEU A 20 4.02 6.47 7.79
N GLU A 21 4.66 5.91 8.81
CA GLU A 21 4.88 6.60 10.09
C GLU A 21 5.64 7.90 9.90
N ALA A 22 6.70 7.91 9.09
CA ALA A 22 7.45 9.12 8.78
C ALA A 22 6.59 10.18 8.07
N GLU A 23 5.71 9.77 7.14
CA GLU A 23 4.78 10.69 6.45
C GLU A 23 3.68 11.23 7.37
N LEU A 24 3.11 10.38 8.24
CA LEU A 24 2.05 10.78 9.17
C LEU A 24 2.58 11.65 10.31
N SER A 25 3.80 11.38 10.80
CA SER A 25 4.44 12.13 11.87
C SER A 25 4.75 13.59 11.51
N LYS A 26 4.69 13.95 10.21
CA LYS A 26 4.78 15.35 9.76
C LYS A 26 3.59 16.19 10.19
N LYS A 27 2.45 15.57 10.53
CA LYS A 27 1.18 16.26 10.84
C LYS A 27 0.52 15.77 12.12
N PHE A 28 0.77 14.53 12.53
CA PHE A 28 0.08 13.92 13.67
C PHE A 28 1.09 13.40 14.68
N LYS A 29 0.73 13.41 15.96
CA LYS A 29 1.43 12.57 16.94
C LYS A 29 1.03 11.11 16.72
N VAL A 30 1.95 10.31 16.20
CA VAL A 30 1.72 8.89 15.89
C VAL A 30 1.97 8.03 17.12
N HIS A 31 1.00 7.19 17.48
CA HIS A 31 1.05 6.24 18.57
C HIS A 31 1.00 4.81 18.04
N HIS A 32 1.90 3.95 18.51
CA HIS A 32 1.83 2.51 18.26
C HIS A 32 1.06 1.85 19.40
N PHE A 33 0.13 0.96 19.08
CA PHE A 33 -0.56 0.16 20.09
C PHE A 33 -0.10 -1.29 19.99
N GLY A 34 0.52 -1.80 21.06
CA GLY A 34 0.54 -3.23 21.32
C GLY A 34 -0.79 -3.71 21.91
N LYS A 35 -1.07 -5.03 21.85
CA LYS A 35 -2.24 -5.65 22.50
C LYS A 35 -2.33 -5.36 24.02
N SER A 36 -1.28 -4.82 24.65
CA SER A 36 -1.16 -4.53 26.09
C SER A 36 -1.45 -3.08 26.52
N ASP A 37 -1.47 -2.09 25.62
CA ASP A 37 -1.31 -0.67 26.00
C ASP A 37 -2.63 0.12 26.13
N ILE A 38 -3.76 -0.60 26.13
CA ILE A 38 -5.12 -0.06 26.00
C ILE A 38 -5.55 0.80 27.21
N SER A 39 -4.91 0.66 28.38
CA SER A 39 -5.38 1.24 29.65
C SER A 39 -4.74 2.56 30.07
N VAL A 40 -3.69 3.06 29.40
CA VAL A 40 -2.79 4.06 30.03
C VAL A 40 -2.94 5.49 29.50
N VAL A 41 -3.65 5.74 28.40
CA VAL A 41 -3.51 7.05 27.75
C VAL A 41 -4.81 7.85 27.73
N GLY A 42 -4.75 9.03 28.37
CA GLY A 42 -5.80 10.03 28.42
C GLY A 42 -5.97 10.70 27.05
N PHE A 43 -6.90 10.18 26.28
CA PHE A 43 -6.99 10.39 24.84
C PHE A 43 -8.25 11.19 24.48
N SER A 44 -8.13 12.51 24.30
CA SER A 44 -9.29 13.42 24.15
C SER A 44 -9.68 13.78 22.71
N ASN A 45 -8.92 13.43 21.65
CA ASN A 45 -9.29 13.63 20.23
C ASN A 45 -8.60 12.60 19.32
N PHE A 46 -9.05 11.34 19.33
CA PHE A 46 -8.36 10.25 18.63
C PHE A 46 -9.10 9.74 17.41
N ILE A 47 -8.34 9.50 16.34
CA ILE A 47 -8.74 8.65 15.23
C ILE A 47 -7.80 7.45 15.19
N SER A 48 -8.37 6.24 15.19
CA SER A 48 -7.61 4.99 15.11
C SER A 48 -7.42 4.58 13.66
N VAL A 49 -6.18 4.56 13.18
CA VAL A 49 -5.85 4.29 11.78
C VAL A 49 -5.04 3.00 11.61
N LEU A 50 -5.41 2.26 10.56
CA LEU A 50 -4.67 1.23 9.82
C LEU A 50 -4.43 -0.14 10.45
N ALA A 51 -5.03 -1.19 9.84
CA ALA A 51 -4.31 -2.45 9.66
C ALA A 51 -3.74 -2.53 8.24
N LEU A 52 -2.43 -2.76 8.18
CA LEU A 52 -1.68 -2.98 6.97
C LEU A 52 -1.43 -4.47 6.82
N LEU A 53 -2.16 -5.10 5.91
CA LEU A 53 -2.02 -6.52 5.69
C LEU A 53 -1.94 -6.70 4.18
N ARG A 54 -0.70 -6.89 3.69
CA ARG A 54 -0.44 -7.00 2.24
C ARG A 54 -1.45 -7.97 1.59
N PRO A 55 -2.08 -7.61 0.45
CA PRO A 55 -1.92 -6.39 -0.36
C PRO A 55 -2.93 -5.26 -0.07
N CYS A 56 -3.66 -5.26 1.04
CA CYS A 56 -4.66 -4.24 1.35
C CYS A 56 -4.34 -3.40 2.59
N CYS A 57 -4.94 -2.21 2.62
CA CYS A 57 -4.86 -1.25 3.69
C CYS A 57 -6.29 -0.91 4.14
N ILE A 58 -6.59 -1.13 5.42
CA ILE A 58 -7.92 -0.87 5.99
C ILE A 58 -7.82 0.31 6.94
N ILE A 59 -8.52 1.41 6.64
CA ILE A 59 -8.59 2.60 7.49
C ILE A 59 -9.92 2.60 8.24
N TYR A 60 -9.87 2.72 9.56
CA TYR A 60 -11.03 3.09 10.35
C TYR A 60 -10.97 4.58 10.69
N LEU A 61 -12.10 5.25 10.60
CA LEU A 61 -12.26 6.64 10.98
C LEU A 61 -13.33 6.66 12.07
N LEU A 62 -12.89 6.90 13.29
CA LEU A 62 -13.74 7.01 14.46
C LEU A 62 -14.21 8.46 14.58
N SER A 63 -15.52 8.67 14.77
CA SER A 63 -16.05 9.99 15.11
C SER A 63 -15.51 10.45 16.46
N SER A 64 -15.41 11.78 16.63
CA SER A 64 -14.86 12.41 17.83
C SER A 64 -15.55 11.90 19.11
N TYR A 65 -14.75 11.76 20.16
CA TYR A 65 -15.10 11.22 21.48
C TYR A 65 -16.26 11.94 22.19
N GLU A 66 -16.72 13.08 21.69
CA GLU A 66 -17.76 13.92 22.33
C GLU A 66 -19.13 13.23 22.52
N GLY A 67 -19.35 12.05 21.92
CA GLY A 67 -20.58 11.26 22.11
C GLY A 67 -20.42 9.95 22.91
N LEU A 68 -19.22 9.58 23.36
CA LEU A 68 -18.97 8.34 24.09
C LEU A 68 -18.72 8.65 25.57
N ASN A 69 -19.74 8.42 26.40
CA ASN A 69 -19.62 8.52 27.86
C ASN A 69 -18.42 7.70 28.38
N GLU A 70 -17.77 8.26 29.39
CA GLU A 70 -16.48 7.91 29.98
C GLU A 70 -16.15 6.40 30.06
N ASN A 71 -14.87 6.07 29.89
CA ASN A 71 -14.18 4.79 30.17
C ASN A 71 -14.21 3.64 29.15
N ASN A 72 -14.85 3.75 27.98
CA ASN A 72 -14.92 2.62 27.02
C ASN A 72 -14.08 2.78 25.74
N PHE A 73 -13.23 3.81 25.63
CA PHE A 73 -12.41 4.04 24.43
C PHE A 73 -11.48 2.87 24.13
N GLY A 74 -10.78 2.37 25.15
CA GLY A 74 -9.86 1.24 24.98
C GLY A 74 -10.54 -0.02 24.42
N SER A 75 -11.69 -0.39 24.98
CA SER A 75 -12.49 -1.52 24.49
C SER A 75 -13.10 -1.25 23.12
N TYR A 76 -13.36 0.01 22.75
CA TYR A 76 -13.84 0.37 21.42
C TYR A 76 -12.76 0.26 20.35
N VAL A 77 -11.55 0.75 20.62
CA VAL A 77 -10.37 0.55 19.77
C VAL A 77 -10.05 -0.94 19.63
N GLN A 78 -10.14 -1.71 20.72
CA GLN A 78 -9.96 -3.17 20.70
C GLN A 78 -11.01 -3.89 19.82
N ARG A 79 -12.27 -3.44 19.83
CA ARG A 79 -13.30 -3.99 18.94
C ARG A 79 -13.06 -3.61 17.48
N ALA A 80 -12.66 -2.37 17.20
CA ALA A 80 -12.27 -1.97 15.85
C ALA A 80 -11.09 -2.81 15.34
N LEU A 81 -10.10 -3.06 16.19
CA LEU A 81 -8.98 -3.97 15.95
C LEU A 81 -9.40 -5.40 15.61
N ILE A 82 -10.22 -6.02 16.46
CA ILE A 82 -10.73 -7.38 16.24
C ILE A 82 -11.56 -7.44 14.95
N GLY A 83 -12.40 -6.42 14.71
CA GLY A 83 -13.16 -6.29 13.47
C GLY A 83 -12.25 -6.19 12.25
N THR A 84 -11.13 -5.47 12.36
CA THR A 84 -10.14 -5.34 11.29
C THR A 84 -9.48 -6.68 10.95
N GLU A 85 -9.05 -7.41 11.97
CA GLU A 85 -8.42 -8.73 11.81
C GLU A 85 -9.40 -9.72 11.19
N ALA A 86 -10.66 -9.71 11.64
CA ALA A 86 -11.72 -10.52 11.05
C ALA A 86 -12.00 -10.14 9.59
N THR A 87 -12.17 -8.86 9.30
CA THR A 87 -12.40 -8.38 7.93
C THR A 87 -11.21 -8.71 7.02
N TYR A 88 -9.98 -8.57 7.51
CA TYR A 88 -8.79 -8.99 6.75
C TYR A 88 -8.81 -10.49 6.44
N LEU A 89 -9.11 -11.34 7.43
CA LEU A 89 -9.20 -12.79 7.22
C LEU A 89 -10.29 -13.16 6.20
N GLU A 90 -11.37 -12.39 6.13
CA GLU A 90 -12.43 -12.54 5.13
C GLU A 90 -12.00 -12.09 3.73
N VAL A 91 -11.19 -11.03 3.60
CA VAL A 91 -10.68 -10.56 2.28
C VAL A 91 -9.39 -11.25 1.83
N ARG A 92 -8.64 -11.90 2.73
CA ARG A 92 -7.41 -12.64 2.43
C ARG A 92 -7.54 -13.70 1.32
N PRO A 93 -8.64 -14.47 1.21
CA PRO A 93 -8.84 -15.45 0.14
C PRO A 93 -9.20 -14.82 -1.23
N LEU A 94 -9.64 -13.56 -1.25
CA LEU A 94 -10.04 -12.84 -2.48
C LEU A 94 -8.85 -12.29 -3.28
N ASN A 95 -7.63 -12.41 -2.76
CA ASN A 95 -6.37 -11.99 -3.43
C ASN A 95 -6.04 -12.78 -4.73
N TYR A 96 -6.85 -13.77 -5.12
CA TYR A 96 -6.71 -14.51 -6.39
C TYR A 96 -7.90 -14.34 -7.34
N GLY A 97 -8.96 -13.67 -6.91
CA GLY A 97 -10.15 -13.41 -7.71
C GLY A 97 -10.63 -12.03 -7.34
N GLY A 98 -10.22 -11.04 -8.14
CA GLY A 98 -10.24 -9.62 -7.83
C GLY A 98 -11.42 -9.16 -6.99
N LEU A 99 -11.14 -8.23 -6.09
CA LEU A 99 -12.15 -7.40 -5.45
C LEU A 99 -12.90 -6.63 -6.55
N THR A 100 -13.85 -7.29 -7.20
CA THR A 100 -14.88 -6.56 -7.91
C THR A 100 -15.51 -5.66 -6.85
N ALA A 101 -15.51 -4.36 -7.10
CA ALA A 101 -15.98 -3.29 -6.22
C ALA A 101 -17.47 -3.40 -5.82
N LYS A 102 -18.06 -4.60 -5.87
CA LYS A 102 -19.47 -4.92 -5.70
C LYS A 102 -19.79 -5.55 -4.33
N SER A 103 -18.82 -5.84 -3.48
CA SER A 103 -19.14 -6.18 -2.09
C SER A 103 -19.29 -4.89 -1.28
N SER A 104 -20.53 -4.50 -1.02
CA SER A 104 -20.81 -3.47 -0.01
C SER A 104 -20.43 -4.05 1.36
N GLN A 105 -19.18 -3.84 1.77
CA GLN A 105 -18.79 -4.19 3.12
C GLN A 105 -19.58 -3.31 4.07
N LYS A 106 -20.49 -3.93 4.84
CA LYS A 106 -21.27 -3.20 5.83
C LYS A 106 -20.31 -2.75 6.93
N PRO A 107 -20.34 -1.47 7.32
CA PRO A 107 -19.50 -1.00 8.42
C PRO A 107 -19.84 -1.81 9.69
N TYR A 108 -18.81 -2.19 10.45
CA TYR A 108 -18.95 -2.95 11.72
C TYR A 108 -19.87 -2.22 12.73
N SER A 109 -19.98 -0.90 12.59
CA SER A 109 -20.89 -0.04 13.34
C SER A 109 -21.21 1.21 12.53
N ALA A 110 -22.42 1.76 12.65
CA ALA A 110 -22.78 3.07 12.07
C ALA A 110 -21.91 4.23 12.62
N LEU A 111 -21.17 4.00 13.71
CA LEU A 111 -20.25 4.96 14.34
C LEU A 111 -18.81 4.87 13.79
N VAL A 112 -18.54 3.92 12.90
CA VAL A 112 -17.21 3.66 12.35
C VAL A 112 -17.28 3.77 10.83
N ARG A 113 -16.57 4.75 10.27
CA ARG A 113 -16.40 4.85 8.83
C ARG A 113 -15.17 4.04 8.42
N THR A 114 -15.30 3.20 7.39
CA THR A 114 -14.26 2.24 7.00
C THR A 114 -13.88 2.46 5.54
N LEU A 115 -12.60 2.65 5.26
CA LEU A 115 -12.08 2.75 3.91
C LEU A 115 -11.21 1.53 3.62
N PHE A 116 -11.53 0.83 2.54
CA PHE A 116 -10.73 -0.28 2.04
C PHE A 116 -9.88 0.21 0.88
N ILE A 117 -8.57 0.01 0.96
CA ILE A 117 -7.64 0.40 -0.09
C ILE A 117 -6.89 -0.85 -0.54
N GLU A 118 -7.21 -1.33 -1.73
CA GLU A 118 -6.45 -2.36 -2.41
C GLU A 118 -5.21 -1.73 -3.02
N LEU A 119 -4.02 -2.22 -2.64
CA LEU A 119 -2.77 -1.75 -3.23
C LEU A 119 -2.44 -2.59 -4.45
N GLY A 120 -1.79 -1.96 -5.43
CA GLY A 120 -1.06 -2.68 -6.46
C GLY A 120 0.06 -3.56 -5.90
N LEU A 121 0.79 -4.22 -6.79
CA LEU A 121 1.99 -4.97 -6.49
C LEU A 121 3.05 -4.04 -5.87
N VAL A 122 3.18 -4.15 -4.55
CA VAL A 122 4.09 -3.34 -3.75
C VAL A 122 5.54 -3.77 -3.98
N HIS A 123 6.42 -2.82 -4.31
CA HIS A 123 7.85 -3.09 -4.49
C HIS A 123 8.75 -2.07 -3.78
N SER A 124 9.97 -2.50 -3.44
CA SER A 124 10.98 -1.71 -2.73
C SER A 124 12.33 -2.41 -2.78
N PHE A 125 13.43 -1.66 -2.79
CA PHE A 125 14.77 -2.27 -2.82
C PHE A 125 15.10 -3.05 -1.55
N ARG A 126 14.38 -2.84 -0.43
CA ARG A 126 14.67 -3.49 0.85
C ARG A 126 14.01 -4.85 1.02
N THR A 127 13.09 -5.22 0.13
CA THR A 127 12.33 -6.46 0.25
C THR A 127 12.35 -7.23 -1.05
N LYS A 128 12.32 -8.56 -0.92
CA LYS A 128 12.19 -9.45 -2.05
C LYS A 128 10.89 -9.19 -2.80
N ASN A 129 10.97 -8.86 -4.08
CA ASN A 129 9.86 -8.59 -4.98
C ASN A 129 10.24 -8.93 -6.44
N LEU A 130 9.31 -8.75 -7.39
CA LEU A 130 9.53 -9.11 -8.79
C LEU A 130 10.76 -8.43 -9.41
N ILE A 131 11.05 -7.18 -9.05
CA ILE A 131 12.17 -6.39 -9.62
C ILE A 131 13.48 -6.89 -9.03
N THR A 132 13.58 -7.03 -7.70
CA THR A 132 14.81 -7.50 -7.04
C THR A 132 15.12 -8.94 -7.44
N ASP A 133 14.10 -9.80 -7.55
CA ASP A 133 14.25 -11.20 -8.01
C ASP A 133 14.76 -11.27 -9.44
N PHE A 134 14.27 -10.38 -10.31
CA PHE A 134 14.76 -10.27 -11.66
C PHE A 134 16.20 -9.79 -11.71
N LEU A 135 16.55 -8.74 -10.95
CA LEU A 135 17.91 -8.21 -10.88
C LEU A 135 18.91 -9.22 -10.32
N GLU A 136 18.51 -10.03 -9.34
CA GLU A 136 19.31 -11.15 -8.83
C GLU A 136 19.52 -12.22 -9.91
N LYS A 137 18.45 -12.59 -10.63
CA LYS A 137 18.51 -13.61 -11.70
C LYS A 137 19.36 -13.16 -12.89
N VAL A 138 19.33 -11.89 -13.25
CA VAL A 138 19.97 -11.38 -14.47
C VAL A 138 21.43 -11.02 -14.27
N LYS A 139 21.87 -10.82 -13.01
CA LYS A 139 23.26 -10.50 -12.66
C LYS A 139 24.23 -11.51 -13.29
N ASP A 140 25.25 -10.98 -13.95
CA ASP A 140 26.33 -11.70 -14.63
C ASP A 140 25.88 -12.63 -15.77
N ARG A 141 24.60 -12.60 -16.18
CA ARG A 141 24.09 -13.41 -17.29
C ARG A 141 24.26 -12.69 -18.63
N ARG A 142 24.39 -13.50 -19.69
CA ARG A 142 24.44 -13.00 -21.08
C ARG A 142 23.07 -12.92 -21.75
N LYS A 143 22.13 -13.78 -21.35
CA LYS A 143 20.78 -13.88 -21.92
C LYS A 143 19.82 -14.45 -20.88
N ILE A 144 18.59 -13.96 -20.87
CA ILE A 144 17.49 -14.52 -20.08
C ILE A 144 16.22 -14.58 -20.94
N THR A 145 15.45 -15.64 -20.77
CA THR A 145 14.12 -15.78 -21.39
C THR A 145 13.07 -15.69 -20.31
N LEU A 146 12.09 -14.82 -20.53
CA LEU A 146 11.03 -14.49 -19.58
C LEU A 146 9.67 -14.78 -20.22
N LYS A 147 8.68 -15.08 -19.38
CA LYS A 147 7.28 -15.18 -19.81
C LYS A 147 6.66 -13.79 -19.74
N GLU A 148 5.84 -13.44 -20.73
CA GLU A 148 5.11 -12.19 -20.72
C GLU A 148 3.89 -12.29 -19.81
N GLU A 149 3.64 -11.24 -19.02
CA GLU A 149 2.43 -11.04 -18.24
C GLU A 149 1.95 -9.60 -18.48
N SER A 150 0.63 -9.41 -18.70
CA SER A 150 0.05 -8.10 -18.96
C SER A 150 -0.45 -7.39 -17.70
N ASN A 151 -0.39 -6.05 -17.75
CA ASN A 151 -1.05 -5.10 -16.85
C ASN A 151 -0.70 -5.27 -15.36
N LEU A 152 0.46 -4.74 -14.97
CA LEU A 152 0.92 -4.77 -13.59
C LEU A 152 0.54 -3.45 -12.88
N PRO A 153 -0.43 -3.44 -11.94
CA PRO A 153 -0.65 -2.29 -11.08
C PRO A 153 0.53 -2.20 -10.11
N LEU A 154 1.53 -1.36 -10.38
CA LEU A 154 2.72 -1.23 -9.52
C LEU A 154 2.55 -0.11 -8.50
N ILE A 155 3.14 -0.28 -7.32
CA ILE A 155 3.32 0.83 -6.38
C ILE A 155 4.57 0.66 -5.54
N SER A 156 5.45 1.64 -5.54
CA SER A 156 6.58 1.65 -4.61
C SER A 156 6.11 1.85 -3.16
N GLU A 157 6.80 1.24 -2.19
CA GLU A 157 6.47 1.38 -0.76
C GLU A 157 6.43 2.84 -0.31
N ARG A 158 7.37 3.65 -0.82
CA ARG A 158 7.44 5.08 -0.53
C ARG A 158 6.20 5.81 -1.03
N MET A 159 5.75 5.50 -2.25
CA MET A 159 4.60 6.17 -2.83
C MET A 159 3.28 5.68 -2.24
N ALA A 160 3.16 4.39 -1.89
CA ALA A 160 2.04 3.88 -1.10
C ALA A 160 1.91 4.65 0.23
N ALA A 161 2.99 4.78 0.99
CA ALA A 161 2.99 5.55 2.24
C ALA A 161 2.58 7.02 2.04
N LYS A 162 3.15 7.68 1.01
CA LYS A 162 2.83 9.07 0.69
C LYS A 162 1.35 9.27 0.34
N TYR A 163 0.82 8.48 -0.59
CA TYR A 163 -0.57 8.62 -1.03
C TYR A 163 -1.57 8.24 0.04
N LEU A 164 -1.30 7.19 0.82
CA LEU A 164 -2.14 6.82 1.97
C LEU A 164 -2.19 7.94 3.01
N SER A 165 -1.04 8.55 3.34
CA SER A 165 -1.00 9.71 4.25
C SER A 165 -1.80 10.91 3.72
N LEU A 166 -1.65 11.23 2.44
CA LEU A 166 -2.40 12.32 1.80
C LEU A 166 -3.90 12.04 1.76
N PHE A 167 -4.29 10.80 1.42
CA PHE A 167 -5.68 10.39 1.38
C PHE A 167 -6.32 10.40 2.77
N LEU A 168 -5.61 9.93 3.80
CA LEU A 168 -6.03 10.02 5.19
C LEU A 168 -6.36 11.45 5.59
N ASN A 169 -5.46 12.40 5.28
CA ASN A 169 -5.71 13.82 5.52
C ASN A 169 -7.01 14.30 4.87
N LYS A 170 -7.29 13.87 3.63
CA LYS A 170 -8.51 14.26 2.93
C LYS A 170 -9.76 13.60 3.52
N ALA A 171 -9.67 12.31 3.82
CA ALA A 171 -10.73 11.53 4.45
C ALA A 171 -11.14 12.09 5.81
N PHE A 172 -10.24 12.71 6.56
CA PHE A 172 -10.59 13.43 7.79
C PHE A 172 -11.49 14.66 7.54
N LEU A 173 -11.23 15.41 6.46
CA LEU A 173 -11.96 16.64 6.15
C LEU A 173 -13.31 16.38 5.47
N LYS A 174 -13.40 15.31 4.67
CA LYS A 174 -14.58 14.95 3.88
C LYS A 174 -15.28 13.75 4.52
N GLN A 175 -16.40 13.96 5.23
CA GLN A 175 -17.13 12.90 5.96
C GLN A 175 -17.87 11.92 5.05
N ASP A 176 -18.06 12.27 3.78
CA ASP A 176 -18.72 11.49 2.73
C ASP A 176 -17.80 10.44 2.07
N LEU A 177 -16.48 10.55 2.22
CA LEU A 177 -15.55 9.53 1.72
C LEU A 177 -15.73 8.22 2.49
N ASN A 178 -16.20 7.18 1.79
CA ASN A 178 -16.45 5.83 2.34
C ASN A 178 -16.35 4.79 1.21
N GLY A 179 -15.97 3.55 1.52
CA GLY A 179 -15.97 2.44 0.56
C GLY A 179 -14.59 1.91 0.16
N THR A 180 -14.54 1.29 -1.02
CA THR A 180 -13.36 0.57 -1.53
C THR A 180 -12.68 1.37 -2.64
N TYR A 181 -11.37 1.50 -2.54
CA TYR A 181 -10.49 2.19 -3.46
C TYR A 181 -9.38 1.25 -3.92
N GLN A 182 -8.87 1.49 -5.13
CA GLN A 182 -7.68 0.83 -5.64
C GLN A 182 -6.58 1.87 -5.82
N LEU A 183 -5.36 1.54 -5.40
CA LEU A 183 -4.22 2.46 -5.37
C LEU A 183 -2.97 1.82 -5.98
N CYS A 184 -2.53 2.38 -7.10
CA CYS A 184 -1.26 2.10 -7.76
C CYS A 184 -0.71 3.37 -8.43
N GLU A 185 0.56 3.36 -8.79
CA GLU A 185 1.15 4.37 -9.68
C GLU A 185 0.52 4.28 -11.09
N ASN A 186 0.52 5.38 -11.83
CA ASN A 186 -0.13 5.48 -13.13
C ASN A 186 0.67 4.74 -14.22
N GLY A 187 -0.03 4.04 -15.12
CA GLY A 187 0.50 3.55 -16.41
C GLY A 187 0.55 2.04 -16.65
N PHE A 188 0.08 1.20 -15.71
CA PHE A 188 -0.14 -0.26 -15.85
C PHE A 188 0.77 -1.00 -16.85
N PRO A 189 2.09 -1.04 -16.62
CA PRO A 189 3.03 -1.60 -17.58
C PRO A 189 2.87 -3.12 -17.76
N HIS A 190 3.34 -3.59 -18.91
CA HIS A 190 3.66 -5.01 -19.09
C HIS A 190 4.90 -5.42 -18.30
N LEU A 191 5.03 -6.71 -17.97
CA LEU A 191 6.19 -7.22 -17.25
C LEU A 191 7.51 -6.96 -18.00
N SER A 192 7.48 -7.01 -19.34
CA SER A 192 8.61 -6.65 -20.19
C SER A 192 9.09 -5.22 -19.97
N GLU A 193 8.19 -4.24 -19.99
CA GLU A 193 8.53 -2.83 -19.77
C GLU A 193 9.18 -2.61 -18.40
N VAL A 194 8.67 -3.28 -17.36
CA VAL A 194 9.21 -3.19 -16.00
C VAL A 194 10.63 -3.73 -15.92
N PHE A 195 10.88 -4.91 -16.51
CA PHE A 195 12.19 -5.54 -16.51
C PHE A 195 13.20 -4.83 -17.41
N GLU A 196 12.74 -4.26 -18.53
CA GLU A 196 13.59 -3.43 -19.39
C GLU A 196 14.04 -2.17 -18.66
N GLU A 197 13.15 -1.43 -17.99
CA GLU A 197 13.53 -0.21 -17.25
C GLU A 197 14.42 -0.54 -16.03
N ALA A 198 14.13 -1.64 -15.32
CA ALA A 198 14.96 -2.10 -14.21
C ALA A 198 16.37 -2.50 -14.68
N LEU A 199 16.47 -3.27 -15.77
CA LEU A 199 17.76 -3.68 -16.32
C LEU A 199 18.54 -2.46 -16.83
N LYS A 200 17.89 -1.58 -17.59
CA LYS A 200 18.49 -0.33 -18.08
C LYS A 200 19.06 0.51 -16.94
N THR A 201 18.30 0.65 -15.85
CA THR A 201 18.74 1.36 -14.64
C THR A 201 19.97 0.67 -14.02
N ALA A 202 19.92 -0.65 -13.85
CA ALA A 202 21.03 -1.42 -13.29
C ALA A 202 22.29 -1.38 -14.16
N SER A 203 22.15 -1.43 -15.48
CA SER A 203 23.25 -1.34 -16.46
C SER A 203 23.97 0.01 -16.43
N VAL A 204 23.27 1.09 -16.08
CA VAL A 204 23.90 2.42 -15.91
C VAL A 204 24.78 2.45 -14.67
N ILE A 205 24.35 1.81 -13.58
CA ILE A 205 25.04 1.82 -12.29
C ILE A 205 26.19 0.80 -12.25
N ALA A 206 25.97 -0.40 -12.79
CA ALA A 206 26.92 -1.50 -12.79
C ALA A 206 26.95 -2.24 -14.15
N PRO A 207 27.56 -1.62 -15.17
CA PRO A 207 27.51 -2.11 -16.56
C PRO A 207 28.13 -3.49 -16.75
N ASP A 208 29.14 -3.85 -15.95
CA ASP A 208 29.84 -5.12 -16.11
C ASP A 208 29.00 -6.33 -15.66
N ASN A 209 28.14 -6.11 -14.67
CA ASN A 209 27.27 -7.13 -14.07
C ASN A 209 25.92 -7.23 -14.78
N TYR A 210 25.41 -6.14 -15.34
CA TYR A 210 24.05 -6.06 -15.91
C TYR A 210 24.09 -5.80 -17.41
N LYS A 211 24.35 -6.85 -18.21
CA LYS A 211 24.47 -6.78 -19.67
C LYS A 211 23.68 -7.84 -20.43
N ALA A 212 22.75 -8.50 -19.74
CA ALA A 212 22.00 -9.59 -20.33
C ALA A 212 21.07 -9.08 -21.45
N LYS A 213 20.97 -9.85 -22.54
CA LYS A 213 19.90 -9.65 -23.52
C LYS A 213 18.60 -10.28 -23.00
N LEU A 214 17.54 -9.47 -22.92
CA LEU A 214 16.20 -9.96 -22.60
C LEU A 214 15.53 -10.56 -23.83
N VAL A 215 14.83 -11.68 -23.65
CA VAL A 215 13.98 -12.30 -24.66
C VAL A 215 12.66 -12.68 -24.02
N PHE A 216 11.56 -12.16 -24.57
CA PHE A 216 10.23 -12.42 -24.07
C PHE A 216 9.55 -13.50 -24.91
N SER A 217 8.92 -14.44 -24.21
CA SER A 217 8.05 -15.45 -24.82
C SER A 217 6.70 -14.81 -25.08
N PRO A 218 6.03 -15.09 -26.22
CA PRO A 218 4.72 -14.54 -26.50
C PRO A 218 3.74 -14.81 -25.35
N GLU A 219 2.90 -13.82 -25.05
CA GLU A 219 1.90 -13.89 -23.99
C GLU A 219 0.97 -15.09 -24.23
N GLU A 220 0.85 -15.98 -23.24
CA GLU A 220 -0.24 -16.95 -23.25
C GLU A 220 -1.54 -16.16 -23.01
N PRO A 221 -2.64 -16.42 -23.75
CA PRO A 221 -3.91 -15.72 -23.54
C PRO A 221 -4.37 -15.90 -22.09
N SER A 222 -4.15 -14.86 -21.28
CA SER A 222 -4.47 -14.84 -19.86
C SER A 222 -5.98 -14.89 -19.65
N LYS A 223 -6.40 -15.56 -18.56
CA LYS A 223 -7.78 -15.64 -18.11
C LYS A 223 -8.21 -14.28 -17.55
N ALA A 224 -8.80 -13.45 -18.41
CA ALA A 224 -9.40 -12.14 -18.12
C ALA A 224 -8.42 -11.12 -17.49
N PRO A 225 -8.28 -9.91 -18.06
CA PRO A 225 -7.41 -8.89 -17.48
C PRO A 225 -7.87 -8.56 -16.06
N TYR A 226 -6.93 -8.56 -15.11
CA TYR A 226 -7.15 -8.01 -13.78
C TYR A 226 -7.46 -6.52 -13.95
N SER A 227 -8.73 -6.12 -13.83
CA SER A 227 -9.11 -4.72 -14.01
C SER A 227 -8.81 -3.94 -12.72
N PHE A 228 -7.65 -3.30 -12.68
CA PHE A 228 -7.30 -2.34 -11.64
C PHE A 228 -7.60 -0.92 -12.11
N ASP A 229 -8.35 -0.15 -11.33
CA ASP A 229 -8.78 1.21 -11.67
C ASP A 229 -8.63 2.13 -10.46
N ASN A 230 -7.64 3.01 -10.52
CA ASN A 230 -7.34 4.00 -9.48
C ASN A 230 -8.08 5.34 -9.70
N THR A 231 -8.98 5.45 -10.69
CA THR A 231 -9.65 6.71 -11.06
C THR A 231 -10.46 7.28 -9.90
N GLN A 232 -11.26 6.45 -9.22
CA GLN A 232 -12.08 6.89 -8.09
C GLN A 232 -11.22 7.41 -6.94
N PHE A 233 -10.07 6.76 -6.67
CA PHE A 233 -9.11 7.24 -5.67
C PHE A 233 -8.59 8.62 -6.02
N GLN A 234 -8.16 8.83 -7.27
CA GLN A 234 -7.64 10.13 -7.74
C GLN A 234 -8.71 11.24 -7.66
N MET A 235 -9.95 10.94 -8.05
CA MET A 235 -11.06 11.91 -8.00
C MET A 235 -11.39 12.34 -6.57
N ASP A 236 -11.55 11.38 -5.66
CA ASP A 236 -11.99 11.67 -4.29
C ASP A 236 -10.89 12.30 -3.43
N SER A 237 -9.66 11.85 -3.65
CA SER A 237 -8.46 12.36 -2.97
C SER A 237 -7.97 13.69 -3.54
N GLU A 238 -8.37 14.03 -4.78
CA GLU A 238 -7.82 15.13 -5.57
C GLU A 238 -6.30 15.01 -5.75
N LEU A 239 -5.79 13.77 -5.84
CA LEU A 239 -4.38 13.47 -6.04
C LEU A 239 -4.13 13.01 -7.47
N ILE A 240 -3.05 13.53 -8.05
CA ILE A 240 -2.47 12.99 -9.29
C ILE A 240 -1.39 12.00 -8.88
N LEU A 241 -1.52 10.76 -9.32
CA LEU A 241 -0.55 9.71 -9.04
C LEU A 241 0.62 9.79 -10.04
N GLY A 242 1.83 9.56 -9.55
CA GLY A 242 3.07 9.51 -10.32
C GLY A 242 3.16 8.31 -11.25
N ASP A 243 4.12 8.35 -12.17
CA ASP A 243 4.38 7.30 -13.15
C ASP A 243 5.07 6.09 -12.49
N TRP A 244 4.65 4.87 -12.85
CA TRP A 244 5.23 3.62 -12.34
C TRP A 244 6.75 3.52 -12.54
N ARG A 245 7.29 4.15 -13.60
CA ARG A 245 8.72 4.09 -13.94
C ARG A 245 9.58 4.65 -12.82
N ASP A 246 9.15 5.72 -12.16
CA ASP A 246 9.92 6.36 -11.09
C ASP A 246 10.15 5.38 -9.93
N GLY A 247 9.12 4.63 -9.55
CA GLY A 247 9.22 3.61 -8.51
C GLY A 247 10.14 2.45 -8.90
N VAL A 248 10.12 2.02 -10.17
CA VAL A 248 11.01 0.96 -10.70
C VAL A 248 12.46 1.42 -10.69
N ILE A 249 12.73 2.64 -11.14
CA ILE A 249 14.07 3.25 -11.13
C ILE A 249 14.61 3.33 -9.70
N GLU A 250 13.80 3.81 -8.75
CA GLU A 250 14.17 3.89 -7.33
C GLU A 250 14.51 2.50 -6.77
N THR A 251 13.67 1.50 -7.06
CA THR A 251 13.85 0.13 -6.57
C THR A 251 15.11 -0.51 -7.16
N ALA A 252 15.31 -0.41 -8.47
CA ALA A 252 16.47 -0.97 -9.15
C ALA A 252 17.76 -0.29 -8.69
N SER A 253 17.77 1.05 -8.62
CA SER A 253 18.95 1.81 -8.20
C SER A 253 19.38 1.50 -6.77
N GLY A 254 18.42 1.45 -5.84
CA GLY A 254 18.68 1.10 -4.45
C GLY A 254 19.24 -0.31 -4.31
N TRP A 255 18.62 -1.29 -4.97
CA TRP A 255 19.05 -2.69 -4.90
C TRP A 255 20.47 -2.89 -5.41
N VAL A 256 20.76 -2.37 -6.61
CA VAL A 256 22.05 -2.50 -7.27
C VAL A 256 23.16 -1.84 -6.43
N SER A 257 22.88 -0.67 -5.84
CA SER A 257 23.84 0.03 -4.98
C SER A 257 24.17 -0.73 -3.70
N GLU A 258 23.23 -1.49 -3.13
CA GLU A 258 23.44 -2.29 -1.92
C GLU A 258 24.12 -3.65 -2.18
N HIS A 259 24.08 -4.17 -3.41
CA HIS A 259 24.47 -5.57 -3.72
C HIS A 259 25.68 -5.71 -4.66
N ILE A 260 26.37 -4.62 -4.94
CA ILE A 260 27.56 -4.57 -5.80
C ILE A 260 28.81 -4.06 -5.05
N ASN A 261 28.63 -3.57 -3.82
CA ASN A 261 29.71 -3.34 -2.88
C ASN A 261 30.16 -4.63 -2.21
#